data_AF-A0A6N3GDB3-F1
#
_entry.id   AF-A0A6N3GDB3-F1
#
_cell.length_a   1.000
_cell.length_b   1.000
_cell.length_c   1.000
_cell.angle_alpha   90.00
_cell.angle_beta   90.00
_cell.angle_gamma   90.00
#
_symmetry.space_group_name_H-M   'P 1'
#
loop_
_entity.id
_entity.type
_entity.pdbx_description
1 polymer ?
#
loop_
_entity_poly.entity_id
_entity_poly.type
_entity_poly.pdbx_seq_one_letter_code
_entity_poly.pdbx_strand_id
1 'polypeptide(L)'
;MLERYFLLGGMALIILASATVAFYYYYATVHYSEDMYYEKAKASATFAADMAGGVHLGQYLNGGEEDKAYMNLLEKLKDICRKADIKYIYYSVPNKEKNTIEQILVASDGVVPKGHHYTVQIDPNDTVSRKNYDAIVRVYDGRSLEERAFISNEAGNVMTAYVAVYQDGRIAAVAGVDISMDTILSSVRDNTIRIAGGIIAFFAVFVVIYLYFIRRVFIKPVHQLSIMMAHFIRREEGNASPDYTPSTIQGVGEINNMVGAFNTMKADIREYTRDLSAITAERERIRTELELAAKIQLSNLPAPLPPTRQIELYTLMKPAREVGGDFYDYFMIDERYMALVMADVAGKGIPAALFMMKTKTLIGDSSTSQRDPSVIMTNANNALSKKNDESIFVTVFLGILDIETGHLVYTNAGHTPPFICDKKGCRVVDQGHDFVLGGMEGMAYQNYSLDLKPGDRLFLYTDGVTESFSRSEELLVRRGCPKLWKKR
;
A
#
# COMPACT_ATOMS: atom_id res chain seq x y z
N MET A 1 -8.49 -8.74 10.01
CA MET A 1 -8.97 -10.08 9.61
C MET A 1 -7.81 -11.07 9.45
N LEU A 2 -6.74 -10.75 8.71
CA LEU A 2 -5.58 -11.65 8.52
C LEU A 2 -4.94 -12.18 9.82
N GLU A 3 -4.76 -11.33 10.84
CA GLU A 3 -4.19 -11.74 12.14
C GLU A 3 -4.98 -12.87 12.81
N ARG A 4 -6.32 -12.85 12.71
CA ARG A 4 -7.17 -13.89 13.29
C ARG A 4 -6.97 -15.23 12.60
N TYR A 5 -6.84 -15.25 11.26
CA TYR A 5 -6.64 -16.47 10.50
C TYR A 5 -5.25 -17.08 10.73
N PHE A 6 -4.22 -16.25 10.87
CA PHE A 6 -2.86 -16.75 11.15
C PHE A 6 -2.76 -17.36 12.56
N LEU A 7 -3.42 -16.74 13.55
CA LEU A 7 -3.51 -17.27 14.91
C LEU A 7 -4.30 -18.58 15.00
N LEU A 8 -5.45 -18.65 14.32
CA LEU A 8 -6.27 -19.86 14.26
C LEU A 8 -5.54 -21.01 13.55
N GLY A 9 -4.85 -20.72 12.44
CA GLY A 9 -4.05 -21.70 11.72
C GLY A 9 -2.87 -22.23 12.53
N GLY A 10 -2.13 -21.35 13.20
CA GLY A 10 -1.00 -21.73 14.06
C GLY A 10 -1.44 -22.60 15.26
N MET A 11 -2.54 -22.23 15.92
CA MET A 11 -3.10 -23.05 17.01
C MET A 11 -3.55 -24.42 16.51
N ALA A 12 -4.21 -24.49 15.36
CA ALA A 12 -4.64 -25.77 14.78
C ALA A 12 -3.45 -26.69 14.49
N LEU A 13 -2.36 -26.14 13.95
CA LEU A 13 -1.12 -26.88 13.65
C LEU A 13 -0.44 -27.42 14.91
N ILE A 14 -0.39 -26.61 15.98
CA ILE A 14 0.16 -27.02 17.28
C ILE A 14 -0.68 -28.16 17.89
N ILE A 15 -2.02 -28.06 17.82
CA ILE A 15 -2.92 -29.10 18.32
C ILE A 15 -2.73 -30.40 17.52
N LEU A 16 -2.57 -30.30 16.20
CA LEU A 16 -2.34 -31.46 15.35
C LEU A 16 -0.99 -32.13 15.65
N ALA A 17 0.06 -31.33 15.85
CA ALA A 17 1.39 -31.81 16.21
C ALA A 17 1.44 -32.43 17.62
N SER A 18 0.72 -31.85 18.59
CA SER A 18 0.66 -32.42 19.94
C SER A 18 -0.12 -33.74 19.95
N ALA A 19 -1.20 -33.83 19.17
CA ALA A 19 -1.97 -35.06 19.02
C ALA A 19 -1.15 -36.19 18.39
N THR A 20 -0.35 -35.91 17.34
CA THR A 20 0.52 -36.93 16.72
C THR A 20 1.63 -37.40 17.64
N VAL A 21 2.27 -36.50 18.40
CA VAL A 21 3.29 -36.88 19.40
C VAL A 21 2.67 -37.72 20.52
N ALA A 22 1.51 -37.33 21.04
CA ALA A 22 0.80 -38.08 22.07
C ALA A 22 0.39 -39.47 21.58
N PHE A 23 -0.10 -39.58 20.35
CA PHE A 23 -0.46 -40.84 19.71
C PHE A 23 0.76 -41.76 19.56
N TYR A 24 1.88 -41.23 19.06
CA TYR A 24 3.13 -41.98 18.93
C TYR A 24 3.65 -42.47 20.29
N TYR A 25 3.66 -41.60 21.30
CA TYR A 25 4.07 -41.95 22.66
C TYR A 25 3.20 -43.06 23.25
N TYR A 26 1.88 -42.95 23.10
CA TYR A 26 0.92 -43.97 23.55
C TYR A 26 1.22 -45.32 22.91
N TYR A 27 1.32 -45.38 21.58
CA TYR A 27 1.59 -46.61 20.86
C TYR A 27 2.95 -47.23 21.23
N ALA A 28 4.01 -46.42 21.28
CA ALA A 28 5.34 -46.89 21.65
C ALA A 28 5.37 -47.46 23.08
N THR A 29 4.69 -46.80 24.02
CA THR A 29 4.66 -47.22 25.43
C THR A 29 3.84 -48.48 25.64
N VAL A 30 2.69 -48.62 24.97
CA VAL A 30 1.90 -49.86 25.00
C VAL A 30 2.72 -51.02 24.43
N HIS A 31 3.36 -50.84 23.28
CA HIS A 31 4.16 -51.89 22.65
C HIS A 31 5.35 -52.33 23.51
N TYR A 32 6.08 -51.37 24.10
CA TYR A 32 7.16 -51.68 25.05
C TYR A 32 6.65 -52.41 26.30
N SER A 33 5.47 -52.03 26.80
CA SER A 33 4.85 -52.70 27.96
C SER A 33 4.43 -54.12 27.62
N GLU A 34 3.89 -54.38 26.43
CA GLU A 34 3.54 -55.72 25.97
C GLU A 34 4.74 -56.67 25.98
N ASP A 35 5.88 -56.24 25.42
CA ASP A 35 7.08 -57.08 25.36
C ASP A 35 7.64 -57.38 26.76
N MET A 36 7.69 -56.38 27.65
CA MET A 36 8.16 -56.57 29.02
C MET A 36 7.29 -57.54 29.81
N TYR A 37 5.97 -57.46 29.65
CA TYR A 37 5.03 -58.33 30.34
C TYR A 37 4.97 -59.73 29.75
N TYR A 38 5.19 -59.87 28.45
CA TYR A 38 5.35 -61.16 27.83
C TYR A 38 6.56 -61.91 28.41
N GLU A 39 7.71 -61.26 28.57
CA GLU A 39 8.89 -61.89 29.20
C GLU A 39 8.62 -62.32 30.66
N LYS A 40 7.88 -61.51 31.43
CA LYS A 40 7.45 -61.87 32.79
C LYS A 40 6.49 -63.08 32.79
N ALA A 41 5.50 -63.09 31.89
CA ALA A 41 4.54 -64.18 31.75
C ALA A 41 5.25 -65.47 31.32
N LYS A 42 6.16 -65.37 30.35
CA LYS A 42 6.97 -66.48 29.84
C LYS A 42 7.85 -67.09 30.93
N ALA A 43 8.60 -66.28 31.67
CA ALA A 43 9.42 -66.77 32.78
C ALA A 43 8.59 -67.54 33.82
N SER A 44 7.38 -67.06 34.09
CA SER A 44 6.45 -67.68 35.02
C SER A 44 5.81 -68.96 34.44
N ALA A 45 5.54 -69.00 33.13
CA ALA A 45 5.05 -70.16 32.41
C ALA A 45 6.10 -71.27 32.33
N THR A 46 7.37 -70.92 32.11
CA THR A 46 8.49 -71.86 32.17
C THR A 46 8.62 -72.46 33.57
N PHE A 47 8.57 -71.63 34.61
CA PHE A 47 8.62 -72.12 35.99
C PHE A 47 7.43 -73.05 36.31
N ALA A 48 6.22 -72.70 35.87
CA ALA A 48 5.05 -73.57 36.02
C ALA A 48 5.20 -74.88 35.23
N ALA A 49 5.78 -74.85 34.02
CA ALA A 49 6.03 -76.04 33.22
C ALA A 49 7.01 -77.00 33.91
N ASP A 50 8.10 -76.48 34.47
CA ASP A 50 9.09 -77.27 35.21
C ASP A 50 8.49 -77.94 36.46
N MET A 51 7.59 -77.24 37.17
CA MET A 51 6.90 -77.77 38.35
C MET A 51 5.95 -78.94 38.03
N ALA A 52 5.37 -78.96 36.84
CA ALA A 52 4.51 -80.06 36.39
C ALA A 52 5.29 -81.29 35.90
N GLY A 53 6.62 -81.18 35.70
CA GLY A 53 7.46 -82.31 35.29
C GLY A 53 7.41 -83.51 36.24
N GLY A 54 7.07 -83.29 37.51
CA GLY A 54 6.95 -84.35 38.53
C GLY A 54 5.55 -84.94 38.75
N VAL A 55 4.53 -84.51 38.00
CA VAL A 55 3.13 -84.91 38.21
C VAL A 55 2.52 -85.36 36.88
N HIS A 56 2.10 -86.62 36.72
CA HIS A 56 1.54 -87.11 35.44
C HIS A 56 0.21 -86.43 35.07
N LEU A 57 0.28 -85.33 34.31
CA LEU A 57 -0.88 -84.49 33.96
C LEU A 57 -1.93 -85.24 33.13
N GLY A 58 -1.50 -86.26 32.38
CA GLY A 58 -2.39 -87.10 31.58
C GLY A 58 -3.41 -87.91 32.39
N GLN A 59 -3.19 -88.10 33.70
CA GLN A 59 -4.12 -88.84 34.58
C GLN A 59 -5.38 -88.04 34.93
N TYR A 60 -5.34 -86.71 34.80
CA TYR A 60 -6.47 -85.83 35.13
C TYR A 60 -7.29 -85.43 33.89
N LEU A 61 -6.92 -85.91 32.70
CA LEU A 61 -7.71 -85.75 31.48
C LEU A 61 -9.07 -86.45 31.61
N ASN A 62 -10.14 -85.84 31.10
CA ASN A 62 -11.52 -86.33 31.15
C ASN A 62 -12.14 -86.49 32.56
N GLY A 63 -11.61 -85.79 33.57
CA GLY A 63 -12.18 -85.71 34.91
C GLY A 63 -11.67 -86.80 35.86
N GLY A 64 -10.39 -87.16 35.73
CA GLY A 64 -9.72 -88.11 36.63
C GLY A 64 -9.71 -87.62 38.09
N GLU A 65 -9.54 -88.53 39.05
CA GLU A 65 -9.58 -88.20 40.49
C GLU A 65 -8.48 -87.21 40.88
N GLU A 66 -8.88 -86.10 41.51
CA GLU A 66 -7.98 -85.08 42.08
C GLU A 66 -7.22 -85.66 43.27
N ASP A 67 -6.04 -86.22 43.02
CA ASP A 67 -5.21 -86.83 44.04
C ASP A 67 -4.39 -85.80 44.86
N LYS A 68 -3.62 -86.28 45.84
CA LYS A 68 -2.78 -85.42 46.68
C LYS A 68 -1.72 -84.66 45.88
N ALA A 69 -1.26 -85.20 44.75
CA ALA A 69 -0.27 -84.55 43.90
C ALA A 69 -0.89 -83.36 43.15
N TYR A 70 -2.11 -83.52 42.64
CA TYR A 70 -2.91 -82.45 42.03
C TYR A 70 -3.11 -81.29 43.00
N MET A 71 -3.59 -81.57 44.22
CA MET A 71 -3.88 -80.53 45.21
C MET A 71 -2.61 -79.79 45.67
N ASN A 72 -1.48 -80.48 45.80
CA ASN A 72 -0.20 -79.86 46.15
C ASN A 72 0.33 -78.96 45.01
N LEU A 73 0.19 -79.39 43.75
CA LEU A 73 0.54 -78.57 42.59
C LEU A 73 -0.36 -77.33 42.51
N LEU A 74 -1.66 -77.49 42.71
CA LEU A 74 -2.63 -76.39 42.72
C LEU A 74 -2.31 -75.36 43.82
N GLU A 75 -2.00 -75.79 45.05
CA GLU A 75 -1.61 -74.87 46.13
C GLU A 75 -0.33 -74.10 45.82
N LYS A 76 0.69 -74.77 45.28
CA LYS A 76 1.94 -74.10 44.89
C LYS A 76 1.73 -73.08 43.77
N LEU A 77 0.91 -73.41 42.77
CA LEU A 77 0.57 -72.49 41.69
C LEU A 77 -0.25 -71.30 42.18
N LYS A 78 -1.16 -71.50 43.16
CA LYS A 78 -1.87 -70.40 43.82
C LYS A 78 -0.92 -69.46 44.55
N ASP A 79 0.10 -69.99 45.24
CA ASP A 79 1.13 -69.17 45.92
C ASP A 79 1.96 -68.35 44.90
N ILE A 80 2.27 -68.93 43.75
CA ILE A 80 2.94 -68.20 42.65
C ILE A 80 2.03 -67.11 42.08
N CYS A 81 0.74 -67.41 41.88
CA CYS A 81 -0.24 -66.41 41.43
C CYS A 81 -0.23 -65.19 42.34
N ARG A 82 -0.25 -65.42 43.66
CA ARG A 82 -0.20 -64.37 44.68
C ARG A 82 1.10 -63.59 44.69
N LYS A 83 2.25 -64.27 44.64
CA LYS A 83 3.58 -63.64 44.79
C LYS A 83 4.04 -62.90 43.53
N ALA A 84 3.71 -63.41 42.36
CA ALA A 84 4.17 -62.87 41.08
C ALA A 84 3.15 -61.92 40.42
N ASP A 85 2.01 -61.66 41.07
CA ASP A 85 0.90 -60.87 40.52
C ASP A 85 0.42 -61.42 39.17
N ILE A 86 0.13 -62.73 39.17
CA ILE A 86 -0.36 -63.47 38.01
C ILE A 86 -1.84 -63.76 38.24
N LYS A 87 -2.64 -63.55 37.18
CA LYS A 87 -4.09 -63.70 37.26
C LYS A 87 -4.51 -65.16 37.19
N TYR A 88 -3.95 -65.89 36.24
CA TYR A 88 -4.18 -67.32 36.06
C TYR A 88 -2.92 -68.05 35.64
N ILE A 89 -2.74 -69.27 36.17
CA ILE A 89 -1.80 -70.26 35.64
C ILE A 89 -2.62 -71.50 35.31
N TYR A 90 -2.46 -72.06 34.12
CA TYR A 90 -3.23 -73.23 33.72
C TYR A 90 -2.44 -74.21 32.85
N TYR A 91 -2.83 -75.48 32.88
CA TYR A 91 -2.33 -76.50 31.97
C TYR A 91 -3.41 -76.90 30.97
N SER A 92 -3.13 -76.67 29.69
CA SER A 92 -4.05 -76.92 28.59
C SER A 92 -3.60 -78.10 27.74
N VAL A 93 -4.56 -78.91 27.29
CA VAL A 93 -4.37 -79.88 26.22
C VAL A 93 -5.40 -79.63 25.10
N PRO A 94 -4.96 -79.37 23.86
CA PRO A 94 -5.89 -79.15 22.76
C PRO A 94 -6.44 -80.46 22.22
N ASN A 95 -7.75 -80.51 22.00
CA ASN A 95 -8.40 -81.57 21.23
C ASN A 95 -8.71 -81.05 19.81
N LYS A 96 -7.97 -81.58 18.82
CA LYS A 96 -8.07 -81.14 17.42
C LYS A 96 -9.33 -81.61 16.72
N GLU A 97 -9.88 -82.75 17.11
CA GLU A 97 -11.07 -83.33 16.49
C GLU A 97 -12.34 -82.57 16.93
N LYS A 98 -12.38 -82.16 18.19
CA LYS A 98 -13.54 -81.44 18.78
C LYS A 98 -13.37 -79.92 18.75
N ASN A 99 -12.23 -79.40 18.29
CA ASN A 99 -11.87 -77.98 18.34
C ASN A 99 -12.05 -77.38 19.75
N THR A 100 -11.64 -78.12 20.77
CA THR A 100 -11.75 -77.74 22.19
C THR A 100 -10.38 -77.66 22.84
N ILE A 101 -10.28 -76.90 23.92
CA ILE A 101 -9.13 -76.90 24.82
C ILE A 101 -9.59 -77.46 26.15
N GLU A 102 -8.94 -78.51 26.63
CA GLU A 102 -9.16 -79.03 27.97
C GLU A 102 -8.18 -78.36 28.93
N GLN A 103 -8.70 -77.60 29.89
CA GLN A 103 -7.93 -76.98 30.95
C GLN A 103 -7.86 -77.94 32.14
N ILE A 104 -6.79 -78.71 32.24
CA ILE A 104 -6.60 -79.78 33.23
C ILE A 104 -6.54 -79.21 34.65
N LEU A 105 -5.87 -78.07 34.80
CA LEU A 105 -5.72 -77.38 36.07
C LEU A 105 -5.69 -75.89 35.79
N VAL A 106 -6.46 -75.11 36.55
CA VAL A 106 -6.44 -73.65 36.54
C VAL A 106 -6.27 -73.13 37.96
N ALA A 107 -5.13 -72.51 38.23
CA ALA A 107 -4.81 -71.84 39.47
C ALA A 107 -5.00 -70.32 39.35
N SER A 108 -5.52 -69.71 40.41
CA SER A 108 -5.64 -68.26 40.58
C SER A 108 -5.60 -67.94 42.08
N ASP A 109 -5.14 -66.75 42.45
CA ASP A 109 -5.28 -66.23 43.82
C ASP A 109 -6.73 -65.77 44.11
N GLY A 110 -7.58 -65.64 43.07
CA GLY A 110 -9.00 -65.31 43.16
C GLY A 110 -9.94 -66.47 42.87
N VAL A 111 -11.23 -66.16 42.72
CA VAL A 111 -12.25 -67.15 42.34
C VAL A 111 -12.05 -67.56 40.88
N VAL A 112 -12.02 -68.87 40.62
CA VAL A 112 -12.00 -69.43 39.26
C VAL A 112 -13.44 -69.77 38.85
N PRO A 113 -14.08 -68.99 37.95
CA PRO A 113 -15.53 -69.07 37.73
C PRO A 113 -16.01 -70.42 37.17
N LYS A 114 -15.16 -71.09 36.38
CA LYS A 114 -15.47 -72.37 35.71
C LYS A 114 -14.87 -73.59 36.44
N GLY A 115 -14.39 -73.40 37.68
CA GLY A 115 -13.70 -74.45 38.44
C GLY A 115 -12.25 -74.65 38.00
N HIS A 116 -11.54 -75.55 38.69
CA HIS A 116 -10.12 -75.82 38.45
C HIS A 116 -9.87 -76.74 37.24
N HIS A 117 -10.90 -77.41 36.72
CA HIS A 117 -10.87 -78.20 35.50
C HIS A 117 -12.11 -77.90 34.67
N TYR A 118 -11.93 -77.52 33.40
CA TYR A 118 -13.05 -77.31 32.47
C TYR A 118 -12.61 -77.43 31.01
N THR A 119 -13.57 -77.67 30.12
CA THR A 119 -13.33 -77.66 28.67
C THR A 119 -13.82 -76.34 28.06
N VAL A 120 -12.97 -75.72 27.25
CA VAL A 120 -13.29 -74.52 26.47
C VAL A 120 -13.63 -74.94 25.05
N GLN A 121 -14.84 -74.61 24.60
CA GLN A 121 -15.24 -74.69 23.19
C GLN A 121 -14.71 -73.47 22.45
N ILE A 122 -14.04 -73.68 21.32
CA ILE A 122 -13.47 -72.60 20.52
C ILE A 122 -14.48 -72.21 19.44
N ASP A 123 -15.04 -71.00 19.57
CA ASP A 123 -15.87 -70.39 18.54
C ASP A 123 -15.03 -70.12 17.28
N PRO A 124 -15.36 -70.72 16.12
CA PRO A 124 -14.64 -70.48 14.87
C PRO A 124 -14.69 -69.03 14.38
N ASN A 125 -15.71 -68.25 14.79
CA ASN A 125 -15.90 -66.87 14.36
C ASN A 125 -15.24 -65.84 15.29
N ASP A 126 -14.79 -66.26 16.47
CA ASP A 126 -14.03 -65.40 17.37
C ASP A 126 -12.53 -65.46 17.03
N THR A 127 -12.06 -64.40 16.37
CA THR A 127 -10.67 -64.24 15.96
C THR A 127 -9.70 -64.31 17.14
N VAL A 128 -10.11 -63.86 18.33
CA VAL A 128 -9.26 -63.88 19.54
C VAL A 128 -9.15 -65.30 20.08
N SER A 129 -10.28 -65.98 20.29
CA SER A 129 -10.30 -67.38 20.73
C SER A 129 -9.59 -68.30 19.74
N ARG A 130 -9.72 -68.06 18.44
CA ARG A 130 -9.03 -68.85 17.40
C ARG A 130 -7.53 -68.64 17.42
N LYS A 131 -7.06 -67.39 17.48
CA LYS A 131 -5.62 -67.08 17.57
C LYS A 131 -4.99 -67.72 18.82
N ASN A 132 -5.76 -67.75 19.90
CA ASN A 132 -5.34 -68.38 21.15
C ASN A 132 -5.22 -69.90 21.04
N TYR A 133 -6.22 -70.56 20.45
CA TYR A 133 -6.19 -71.98 20.16
C TYR A 133 -5.00 -72.36 19.28
N ASP A 134 -4.77 -71.61 18.21
CA ASP A 134 -3.67 -71.88 17.29
C ASP A 134 -2.30 -71.72 17.98
N ALA A 135 -2.15 -70.78 18.92
CA ALA A 135 -0.94 -70.63 19.73
C ALA A 135 -0.70 -71.86 20.62
N ILE A 136 -1.72 -72.33 21.34
CA ILE A 136 -1.63 -73.52 22.19
C ILE A 136 -1.31 -74.77 21.35
N VAL A 137 -1.96 -74.94 20.18
CA VAL A 137 -1.69 -76.05 19.27
C VAL A 137 -0.27 -76.02 18.73
N ARG A 138 0.26 -74.83 18.37
CA ARG A 138 1.66 -74.71 17.90
C ARG A 138 2.66 -75.15 18.95
N VAL A 139 2.44 -74.79 20.22
CA VAL A 139 3.30 -75.24 21.34
C VAL A 139 3.13 -76.73 21.58
N TYR A 140 1.89 -77.24 21.62
CA TYR A 140 1.61 -78.66 21.87
C TYR A 140 2.18 -79.58 20.78
N ASP A 141 2.15 -79.15 19.52
CA ASP A 141 2.70 -79.90 18.38
C ASP A 141 4.23 -79.85 18.29
N GLY A 142 4.89 -79.11 19.20
CA GLY A 142 6.33 -78.89 19.17
C GLY A 142 6.79 -78.04 17.98
N ARG A 143 5.88 -77.30 17.33
CA ARG A 143 6.21 -76.37 16.23
C ARG A 143 6.82 -75.07 16.74
N SER A 144 6.51 -74.71 17.99
CA SER A 144 7.19 -73.66 18.73
C SER A 144 7.44 -74.14 20.16
N LEU A 145 8.55 -73.73 20.76
CA LEU A 145 8.83 -74.00 22.18
C LEU A 145 8.00 -73.09 23.10
N GLU A 146 7.59 -71.94 22.56
CA GLU A 146 6.85 -70.90 23.27
C GLU A 146 6.01 -70.05 22.32
N GLU A 147 4.87 -69.54 22.79
CA GLU A 147 4.01 -68.65 22.03
C GLU A 147 3.43 -67.55 22.91
N ARG A 148 3.06 -66.43 22.30
CA ARG A 148 2.40 -65.30 22.98
C ARG A 148 0.98 -65.09 22.47
N ALA A 149 0.09 -64.73 23.38
CA ALA A 149 -1.26 -64.30 23.04
C ALA A 149 -1.63 -63.06 23.86
N PHE A 150 -2.20 -62.06 23.21
CA PHE A 150 -2.90 -60.98 23.89
C PHE A 150 -4.39 -61.33 23.87
N ILE A 151 -4.98 -61.51 25.04
CA ILE A 151 -6.35 -62.00 25.18
C ILE A 151 -7.15 -60.92 25.91
N SER A 152 -8.28 -60.53 25.33
CA SER A 152 -9.31 -59.77 26.02
C SER A 152 -10.44 -60.74 26.32
N ASN A 153 -10.66 -61.09 27.59
CA ASN A 153 -11.69 -62.05 28.01
C ASN A 153 -12.51 -61.51 29.19
N GLU A 154 -13.35 -62.34 29.81
CA GLU A 154 -14.13 -61.99 31.01
C GLU A 154 -13.24 -61.54 32.19
N ALA A 155 -11.96 -61.90 32.16
CA ALA A 155 -10.93 -61.48 33.09
C ALA A 155 -10.16 -60.23 32.62
N GLY A 156 -10.69 -59.43 31.68
CA GLY A 156 -10.07 -58.18 31.23
C GLY A 156 -8.98 -58.39 30.19
N ASN A 157 -8.09 -57.41 30.02
CA ASN A 157 -6.99 -57.52 29.07
C ASN A 157 -5.79 -58.20 29.72
N VAL A 158 -5.42 -59.37 29.22
CA VAL A 158 -4.29 -60.15 29.73
C VAL A 158 -3.25 -60.40 28.66
N MET A 159 -1.98 -60.37 29.08
CA MET A 159 -0.88 -60.92 28.29
C MET A 159 -0.65 -62.35 28.73
N THR A 160 -0.65 -63.24 27.74
CA THR A 160 -0.52 -64.68 27.95
C THR A 160 0.74 -65.21 27.29
N ALA A 161 1.48 -66.02 28.04
CA ALA A 161 2.58 -66.81 27.51
C ALA A 161 2.26 -68.30 27.62
N TYR A 162 2.60 -69.03 26.56
CA TYR A 162 2.44 -70.48 26.46
C TYR A 162 3.81 -71.15 26.39
N VAL A 163 4.04 -72.15 27.23
CA VAL A 163 5.28 -72.93 27.27
C VAL A 163 4.95 -74.42 27.31
N ALA A 164 5.71 -75.23 26.57
CA ALA A 164 5.50 -76.69 26.52
C ALA A 164 5.87 -77.36 27.86
N VAL A 165 5.03 -78.29 28.32
CA VAL A 165 5.33 -79.15 29.48
C VAL A 165 5.77 -80.52 28.99
N TYR A 166 6.99 -80.91 29.33
CA TYR A 166 7.56 -82.20 28.91
C TYR A 166 7.41 -83.27 29.99
N GLN A 167 6.97 -84.46 29.59
CA GLN A 167 6.97 -85.68 30.41
C GLN A 167 7.47 -86.85 29.57
N ASP A 168 8.44 -87.59 30.09
CA ASP A 168 9.03 -88.76 29.42
C ASP A 168 9.46 -88.49 27.96
N GLY A 169 9.96 -87.28 27.69
CA GLY A 169 10.44 -86.86 26.37
C GLY A 169 9.34 -86.47 25.36
N ARG A 170 8.08 -86.35 25.79
CA ARG A 170 6.94 -85.89 24.97
C ARG A 170 6.25 -84.68 25.60
N ILE A 171 5.61 -83.85 24.78
CA ILE A 171 4.81 -82.71 25.27
C ILE A 171 3.49 -83.26 25.81
N ALA A 172 3.29 -83.18 27.13
CA ALA A 172 2.11 -83.70 27.81
C ALA A 172 0.99 -82.66 27.91
N ALA A 173 1.35 -81.39 28.07
CA ALA A 173 0.43 -80.26 28.14
C ALA A 173 1.14 -78.95 27.75
N VAL A 174 0.38 -77.86 27.69
CA VAL A 174 0.89 -76.50 27.54
C VAL A 174 0.59 -75.72 28.81
N ALA A 175 1.62 -75.15 29.44
CA ALA A 175 1.45 -74.23 30.55
C ALA A 175 1.14 -72.83 30.00
N GLY A 176 -0.01 -72.28 30.38
CA GLY A 176 -0.43 -70.91 30.10
C GLY A 176 -0.37 -70.04 31.34
N VAL A 177 0.14 -68.82 31.21
CA VAL A 177 0.19 -67.83 32.30
C VAL A 177 -0.40 -66.52 31.82
N ASP A 178 -1.42 -66.02 32.50
CA ASP A 178 -2.11 -64.76 32.20
C ASP A 178 -1.73 -63.68 33.22
N ILE A 179 -1.12 -62.59 32.74
CA ILE A 179 -0.83 -61.39 33.54
C ILE A 179 -1.78 -60.26 33.13
N SER A 180 -2.40 -59.60 34.11
CA SER A 180 -3.31 -58.46 33.87
C SER A 180 -2.56 -57.25 33.30
N MET A 181 -3.05 -56.72 32.18
CA MET A 181 -2.53 -55.51 31.55
C MET A 181 -3.37 -54.26 31.90
N ASP A 182 -4.53 -54.43 32.54
CA ASP A 182 -5.51 -53.34 32.74
C ASP A 182 -4.95 -52.15 33.54
N THR A 183 -4.23 -52.41 34.63
CA THR A 183 -3.60 -51.37 35.49
C THR A 183 -2.58 -50.53 34.73
N ILE A 184 -1.93 -51.13 33.73
CA ILE A 184 -0.89 -50.48 32.93
C ILE A 184 -1.51 -49.71 31.80
N LEU A 185 -2.46 -50.29 31.08
CA LEU A 185 -3.17 -49.58 30.02
C LEU A 185 -3.86 -48.33 30.57
N SER A 186 -4.44 -48.40 31.78
CA SER A 186 -4.97 -47.21 32.45
C SER A 186 -3.86 -46.22 32.83
N SER A 187 -2.72 -46.70 33.35
CA SER A 187 -1.60 -45.84 33.71
C SER A 187 -0.96 -45.14 32.49
N VAL A 188 -0.81 -45.85 31.38
CA VAL A 188 -0.29 -45.34 30.10
C VAL A 188 -1.26 -44.30 29.53
N ARG A 189 -2.57 -44.58 29.55
CA ARG A 189 -3.59 -43.61 29.13
C ARG A 189 -3.53 -42.32 29.96
N ASP A 190 -3.51 -42.44 31.28
CA ASP A 190 -3.54 -41.29 32.18
C ASP A 190 -2.25 -40.45 32.06
N ASN A 191 -1.09 -41.09 31.95
CA ASN A 191 0.17 -40.40 31.68
C ASN A 191 0.18 -39.74 30.31
N THR A 192 -0.38 -40.38 29.28
CA THR A 192 -0.49 -39.79 27.93
C THR A 192 -1.34 -38.52 27.97
N ILE A 193 -2.48 -38.53 28.67
CA ILE A 193 -3.35 -37.35 28.83
C ILE A 193 -2.61 -36.23 29.57
N ARG A 194 -1.87 -36.54 30.64
CA ARG A 194 -1.07 -35.55 31.40
C ARG A 194 0.02 -34.92 30.54
N ILE A 195 0.76 -35.72 29.78
CA ILE A 195 1.82 -35.22 28.87
C ILE A 195 1.21 -34.34 27.78
N ALA A 196 0.12 -34.79 27.13
CA ALA A 196 -0.56 -34.01 26.10
C ALA A 196 -1.05 -32.67 26.64
N GLY A 197 -1.66 -32.65 27.84
CA GLY A 197 -2.07 -31.43 28.53
C GLY A 197 -0.90 -30.50 28.84
N GLY A 198 0.24 -31.03 29.29
CA GLY A 198 1.46 -30.26 29.54
C GLY A 198 2.01 -29.59 28.28
N ILE A 199 2.03 -30.31 27.15
CA ILE A 199 2.46 -29.76 25.85
C ILE A 199 1.55 -28.61 25.42
N ILE A 200 0.22 -28.80 25.49
CA ILE A 200 -0.75 -27.76 25.14
C ILE A 200 -0.58 -26.51 26.01
N ALA A 201 -0.41 -26.68 27.33
CA ALA A 201 -0.20 -25.58 28.26
C ALA A 201 1.11 -24.81 27.95
N PHE A 202 2.20 -25.52 27.67
CA PHE A 202 3.47 -24.92 27.28
C PHE A 202 3.33 -24.05 26.02
N PHE A 203 2.68 -24.57 24.99
CA PHE A 203 2.45 -23.81 23.76
C PHE A 203 1.49 -22.62 23.97
N ALA A 204 0.47 -22.75 24.83
CA ALA A 204 -0.41 -21.64 25.15
C ALA A 204 0.36 -20.45 25.77
N VAL A 205 1.28 -20.72 26.69
CA VAL A 205 2.17 -19.68 27.26
C VAL A 205 3.05 -19.07 26.18
N PHE A 206 3.64 -19.89 25.31
CA PHE A 206 4.46 -19.42 24.20
C PHE A 206 3.68 -18.50 23.26
N VAL A 207 2.43 -18.85 22.92
CA VAL A 207 1.55 -18.01 22.09
C VAL A 207 1.28 -16.66 22.75
N VAL A 208 1.04 -16.62 24.07
CA VAL A 208 0.84 -15.36 24.80
C VAL A 208 2.10 -14.49 24.75
N ILE A 209 3.29 -15.07 24.95
CA ILE A 209 4.57 -14.35 24.86
C ILE A 209 4.80 -13.84 23.43
N TYR A 210 4.54 -14.66 22.42
CA TYR A 210 4.65 -14.29 21.02
C TYR A 210 3.72 -13.13 20.65
N LEU A 211 2.46 -13.18 21.09
CA LEU A 211 1.49 -12.10 20.91
C LEU A 211 1.94 -10.80 21.59
N TYR A 212 2.47 -10.90 22.81
CA TYR A 212 3.04 -9.76 23.51
C TYR A 212 4.21 -9.14 22.73
N PHE A 213 5.11 -9.98 22.21
CA PHE A 213 6.25 -9.57 21.40
C PHE A 213 5.81 -8.87 20.10
N ILE A 214 4.91 -9.50 19.32
CA ILE A 214 4.37 -8.91 18.08
C ILE A 214 3.74 -7.55 18.35
N ARG A 215 2.94 -7.44 19.42
CA ARG A 215 2.30 -6.18 19.79
C ARG A 215 3.29 -5.09 20.15
N ARG A 216 4.36 -5.42 20.88
CA ARG A 216 5.41 -4.50 21.31
C ARG A 216 6.29 -4.03 20.15
N VAL A 217 6.72 -4.95 19.30
CA VAL A 217 7.77 -4.71 18.28
C VAL A 217 7.20 -4.24 16.95
N PHE A 218 5.99 -4.67 16.57
CA PHE A 218 5.40 -4.35 15.27
C PHE A 218 4.14 -3.47 15.38
N ILE A 219 3.12 -3.91 16.13
CA ILE A 219 1.80 -3.25 16.10
C ILE A 219 1.86 -1.83 16.69
N LYS A 220 2.45 -1.65 17.87
CA LYS A 220 2.53 -0.34 18.54
C LYS A 220 3.28 0.70 17.68
N PRO A 221 4.50 0.42 17.17
CA PRO A 221 5.22 1.34 16.29
C PRO A 221 4.45 1.74 15.03
N VAL A 222 3.86 0.76 14.33
CA VAL A 222 3.12 1.03 13.08
C VAL A 222 1.88 1.88 13.35
N HIS A 223 1.16 1.60 14.43
CA HIS A 223 0.00 2.40 14.82
C HIS A 223 0.38 3.84 15.16
N GLN A 224 1.49 4.05 15.87
CA GLN A 224 2.01 5.38 16.18
C GLN A 224 2.38 6.15 14.91
N LEU A 225 3.09 5.51 13.97
CA LEU A 225 3.42 6.12 12.68
C LEU A 225 2.16 6.49 11.89
N SER A 226 1.14 5.64 11.88
CA SER A 226 -0.14 5.92 11.23
C SER A 226 -0.84 7.16 11.81
N ILE A 227 -0.85 7.31 13.14
CA ILE A 227 -1.40 8.50 13.80
C ILE A 227 -0.60 9.75 13.41
N MET A 228 0.74 9.66 13.39
CA MET A 228 1.61 10.77 12.97
C MET A 228 1.30 11.24 11.55
N MET A 229 1.14 10.30 10.61
CA MET A 229 0.77 10.62 9.22
C MET A 229 -0.62 11.27 9.15
N ALA A 230 -1.61 10.73 9.86
CA ALA A 230 -2.96 11.29 9.86
C ALA A 230 -2.99 12.73 10.42
N HIS A 231 -2.18 13.02 11.43
CA HIS A 231 -2.07 14.37 12.00
C HIS A 231 -1.34 15.35 11.08
N PHE A 232 -0.35 14.89 10.31
CA PHE A 232 0.34 15.74 9.32
C PHE A 232 -0.58 16.14 8.17
N ILE A 233 -1.39 15.22 7.65
CA ILE A 233 -2.31 15.48 6.51
C ILE A 233 -3.48 16.39 6.93
N ARG A 234 -3.95 16.28 8.18
CA ARG A 234 -5.17 16.97 8.63
C ARG A 234 -4.97 18.40 9.12
N ARG A 235 -3.74 18.89 9.31
CA ARG A 235 -3.51 20.16 10.01
C ARG A 235 -2.80 21.19 9.12
N GLU A 236 -3.58 22.16 8.67
CA GLU A 236 -3.13 23.51 8.32
C GLU A 236 -2.32 24.10 9.47
N GLU A 237 -1.27 24.82 9.06
CA GLU A 237 -0.39 25.72 9.81
C GLU A 237 -1.02 26.26 11.12
N GLY A 238 -0.43 26.01 12.29
CA GLY A 238 -0.84 26.81 13.44
C GLY A 238 -0.43 26.41 14.85
N ASN A 239 0.03 25.18 15.14
CA ASN A 239 0.56 24.90 16.47
C ASN A 239 1.56 23.75 16.50
N ALA A 240 2.60 23.94 17.31
CA ALA A 240 3.71 23.02 17.53
C ALA A 240 3.20 21.58 17.64
N SER A 241 3.54 20.76 16.64
CA SER A 241 3.40 19.32 16.78
C SER A 241 4.30 18.87 17.93
N PRO A 242 3.88 17.88 18.75
CA PRO A 242 4.82 17.21 19.64
C PRO A 242 6.02 16.77 18.80
N ASP A 243 7.21 17.11 19.25
CA ASP A 243 8.44 16.73 18.57
C ASP A 243 8.61 15.22 18.76
N TYR A 244 8.05 14.44 17.82
CA TYR A 244 8.15 12.98 17.82
C TYR A 244 9.57 12.62 17.40
N THR A 245 10.47 12.62 18.39
CA THR A 245 11.86 12.26 18.20
C THR A 245 11.99 10.76 17.89
N PRO A 246 12.93 10.35 17.02
CA PRO A 246 13.14 8.95 16.66
C PRO A 246 13.33 7.99 17.84
N SER A 247 13.72 8.51 19.01
CA SER A 247 13.96 7.74 20.23
C SER A 247 12.69 7.22 20.92
N THR A 248 11.48 7.65 20.52
CA THR A 248 10.24 7.18 21.18
C THR A 248 9.72 5.84 20.64
N ILE A 249 10.17 5.42 19.46
CA ILE A 249 9.65 4.23 18.77
C ILE A 249 10.74 3.15 18.76
N GLN A 250 10.66 2.21 19.70
CA GLN A 250 11.47 0.99 19.66
C GLN A 250 10.89 0.03 18.61
N GLY A 251 11.21 0.28 17.33
CA GLY A 251 10.89 -0.60 16.20
C GLY A 251 12.12 -1.34 15.67
N VAL A 252 11.88 -2.35 14.83
CA VAL A 252 12.92 -3.00 14.01
C VAL A 252 13.51 -1.98 13.03
N GLY A 253 14.73 -2.22 12.52
CA GLY A 253 15.48 -1.29 11.67
C GLY A 253 14.67 -0.68 10.52
N GLU A 254 13.81 -1.46 9.85
CA GLU A 254 12.96 -1.00 8.76
C GLU A 254 11.92 0.04 9.22
N ILE A 255 11.33 -0.13 10.41
CA ILE A 255 10.36 0.83 10.96
C ILE A 255 11.06 2.13 11.30
N ASN A 256 12.28 2.06 11.85
CA ASN A 256 13.08 3.25 12.16
C ASN A 256 13.46 4.02 10.87
N ASN A 257 13.77 3.29 9.79
CA ASN A 257 14.02 3.90 8.48
C ASN A 257 12.78 4.62 7.95
N MET A 258 11.58 4.02 8.09
CA MET A 258 10.32 4.68 7.70
C MET A 258 10.05 5.95 8.50
N VAL A 259 10.31 5.93 9.82
CA VAL A 259 10.19 7.12 10.68
C VAL A 259 11.17 8.21 10.24
N GLY A 260 12.41 7.84 9.91
CA GLY A 260 13.42 8.76 9.37
C GLY A 260 12.97 9.39 8.05
N ALA A 261 12.56 8.58 7.08
CA ALA A 261 12.08 9.04 5.78
C ALA A 261 10.85 9.97 5.90
N PHE A 262 9.92 9.65 6.82
CA PHE A 262 8.76 10.51 7.09
C PHE A 262 9.16 11.86 7.66
N ASN A 263 10.14 11.90 8.58
CA ASN A 263 10.62 13.16 9.15
C ASN A 263 11.35 14.03 8.12
N THR A 264 12.12 13.43 7.21
CA THR A 264 12.74 14.15 6.07
C THR A 264 11.65 14.73 5.17
N MET A 265 10.69 13.92 4.73
CA MET A 265 9.57 14.39 3.89
C MET A 265 8.79 15.52 4.56
N LYS A 266 8.56 15.45 5.89
CA LYS A 266 7.91 16.51 6.67
C LYS A 266 8.70 17.83 6.62
N ALA A 267 10.03 17.77 6.67
CA ALA A 267 10.88 18.95 6.59
C ALA A 267 10.83 19.55 5.17
N ASP A 268 11.00 18.72 4.15
CA ASP A 268 11.00 19.12 2.74
C ASP A 268 9.68 19.79 2.34
N ILE A 269 8.53 19.20 2.74
CA ILE A 269 7.21 19.77 2.45
C ILE A 269 7.04 21.14 3.13
N ARG A 270 7.54 21.31 4.35
CA ARG A 270 7.45 22.60 5.07
C ARG A 270 8.31 23.67 4.41
N GLU A 271 9.50 23.31 3.95
CA GLU A 271 10.38 24.21 3.20
C GLU A 271 9.73 24.61 1.88
N TYR A 272 9.27 23.63 1.09
CA TYR A 272 8.59 23.85 -0.18
C TYR A 272 7.33 24.74 -0.04
N THR A 273 6.53 24.51 1.01
CA THR A 273 5.32 25.32 1.27
C THR A 273 5.69 26.77 1.60
N ARG A 274 6.74 27.01 2.39
CA ARG A 274 7.20 28.38 2.69
C ARG A 274 7.71 29.09 1.44
N ASP A 275 8.48 28.40 0.62
CA ASP A 275 9.01 28.96 -0.62
C ASP A 275 7.87 29.33 -1.59
N LEU A 276 6.88 28.44 -1.74
CA LEU A 276 5.69 28.75 -2.53
C LEU A 276 4.91 29.96 -1.99
N SER A 277 4.71 30.03 -0.67
CA SER A 277 4.05 31.18 -0.04
C SER A 277 4.81 32.48 -0.25
N ALA A 278 6.14 32.46 -0.19
CA ALA A 278 6.98 33.64 -0.46
C ALA A 278 6.90 34.08 -1.93
N ILE A 279 7.00 33.13 -2.87
CA ILE A 279 6.91 33.40 -4.32
C ILE A 279 5.54 33.94 -4.71
N THR A 280 4.47 33.37 -4.15
CA THR A 280 3.09 33.83 -4.42
C THR A 280 2.84 35.23 -3.87
N ALA A 281 3.28 35.52 -2.64
CA ALA A 281 3.18 36.86 -2.06
C ALA A 281 3.92 37.91 -2.89
N GLU A 282 5.14 37.61 -3.34
CA GLU A 282 5.92 38.54 -4.18
C GLU A 282 5.29 38.73 -5.57
N ARG A 283 4.74 37.67 -6.18
CA ARG A 283 4.00 37.79 -7.45
C ARG A 283 2.77 38.69 -7.32
N GLU A 284 1.99 38.52 -6.26
CA GLU A 284 0.80 39.36 -6.02
C GLU A 284 1.19 40.82 -5.76
N ARG A 285 2.30 41.07 -5.04
CA ARG A 285 2.86 42.41 -4.85
C ARG A 285 3.23 43.07 -6.19
N ILE A 286 4.02 42.40 -7.02
CA ILE A 286 4.44 42.89 -8.34
C ILE A 286 3.22 43.13 -9.25
N ARG A 287 2.24 42.21 -9.23
CA ARG A 287 1.00 42.36 -10.00
C ARG A 287 0.23 43.62 -9.59
N THR A 288 0.07 43.83 -8.28
CA THR A 288 -0.62 45.02 -7.76
C THR A 288 0.10 46.31 -8.18
N GLU A 289 1.43 46.34 -8.14
CA GLU A 289 2.23 47.47 -8.60
C GLU A 289 2.07 47.73 -10.11
N LEU A 290 2.05 46.68 -10.94
CA LEU A 290 1.81 46.80 -12.38
C LEU A 290 0.38 47.27 -12.70
N GLU A 291 -0.64 46.79 -11.98
CA GLU A 291 -2.03 47.24 -12.13
C GLU A 291 -2.18 48.73 -11.79
N LEU A 292 -1.46 49.21 -10.77
CA LEU A 292 -1.42 50.64 -10.46
C LEU A 292 -0.75 51.44 -11.58
N ALA A 293 0.40 50.98 -12.08
CA ALA A 293 1.10 51.63 -13.20
C ALA A 293 0.22 51.70 -14.47
N ALA A 294 -0.51 50.62 -14.78
CA ALA A 294 -1.48 50.55 -15.88
C ALA A 294 -2.58 51.61 -15.73
N LYS A 295 -3.12 51.75 -14.51
CA LYS A 295 -4.14 52.76 -14.21
C LYS A 295 -3.61 54.18 -14.40
N ILE A 296 -2.38 54.46 -13.97
CA ILE A 296 -1.72 55.77 -14.17
C ILE A 296 -1.57 56.03 -15.66
N GLN A 297 -1.06 55.07 -16.43
CA GLN A 297 -0.87 55.17 -17.87
C GLN A 297 -2.19 55.49 -18.60
N LEU A 298 -3.26 54.75 -18.28
CA LEU A 298 -4.58 54.97 -18.88
C LEU A 298 -5.19 56.32 -18.48
N SER A 299 -4.99 56.78 -17.24
CA SER A 299 -5.45 58.09 -16.79
C SER A 299 -4.73 59.26 -17.47
N ASN A 300 -3.56 59.00 -18.05
CA ASN A 300 -2.80 60.01 -18.78
C ASN A 300 -3.28 60.17 -20.23
N LEU A 301 -4.10 59.26 -20.76
CA LEU A 301 -4.71 59.43 -22.08
C LEU A 301 -5.73 60.59 -22.09
N PRO A 302 -5.89 61.30 -23.23
CA PRO A 302 -6.79 62.45 -23.30
C PRO A 302 -8.24 62.02 -23.08
N ALA A 303 -8.96 62.78 -22.26
CA ALA A 303 -10.39 62.57 -22.04
C ALA A 303 -11.18 62.87 -23.33
N PRO A 304 -12.30 62.16 -23.59
CA PRO A 304 -13.17 62.45 -24.73
C PRO A 304 -13.51 63.93 -24.80
N LEU A 305 -13.18 64.59 -25.92
CA LEU A 305 -13.66 65.95 -26.18
C LEU A 305 -15.19 65.92 -26.32
N PRO A 306 -15.92 66.91 -25.77
CA PRO A 306 -17.34 67.05 -26.04
C PRO A 306 -17.55 67.18 -27.55
N PRO A 307 -18.60 66.55 -28.13
CA PRO A 307 -18.87 66.65 -29.55
C PRO A 307 -18.97 68.12 -29.97
N THR A 308 -18.03 68.59 -30.79
CA THR A 308 -18.13 69.91 -31.40
C THR A 308 -18.93 69.79 -32.69
N ARG A 309 -19.44 70.90 -33.24
CA ARG A 309 -20.12 70.87 -34.55
C ARG A 309 -19.18 70.53 -35.71
N GLN A 310 -17.86 70.61 -35.51
CA GLN A 310 -16.86 70.58 -36.57
C GLN A 310 -16.11 69.23 -36.64
N ILE A 311 -15.85 68.56 -35.50
CA ILE A 311 -15.07 67.32 -35.44
C ILE A 311 -15.67 66.34 -34.43
N GLU A 312 -15.73 65.06 -34.83
CA GLU A 312 -16.00 63.91 -33.96
C GLU A 312 -14.74 63.04 -33.83
N LEU A 313 -14.33 62.73 -32.59
CA LEU A 313 -13.17 61.88 -32.28
C LEU A 313 -13.62 60.59 -31.60
N TYR A 314 -13.10 59.47 -32.09
CA TYR A 314 -13.34 58.15 -31.52
C TYR A 314 -11.99 57.47 -31.27
N THR A 315 -11.77 56.99 -30.04
CA THR A 315 -10.49 56.39 -29.65
C THR A 315 -10.69 55.06 -28.95
N LEU A 316 -9.74 54.15 -29.15
CA LEU A 316 -9.70 52.84 -28.50
C LEU A 316 -8.24 52.43 -28.31
N MET A 317 -7.86 52.10 -27.09
CA MET A 317 -6.56 51.52 -26.78
C MET A 317 -6.78 50.30 -25.90
N LYS A 318 -6.20 49.16 -26.31
CA LYS A 318 -6.22 47.92 -25.55
C LYS A 318 -4.79 47.38 -25.43
N PRO A 319 -4.11 47.64 -24.31
CA PRO A 319 -2.75 47.15 -24.10
C PRO A 319 -2.63 45.62 -24.21
N ALA A 320 -1.50 45.13 -24.74
CA ALA A 320 -1.21 43.70 -24.84
C ALA A 320 -0.69 43.06 -23.53
N ARG A 321 -0.20 43.88 -22.60
CA ARG A 321 0.20 43.54 -21.23
C ARG A 321 -0.42 44.56 -20.27
N GLU A 322 -0.12 44.45 -18.97
CA GLU A 322 -0.58 45.40 -17.95
C GLU A 322 -0.22 46.86 -18.33
N VAL A 323 0.99 47.09 -18.86
CA VAL A 323 1.44 48.38 -19.41
C VAL A 323 1.98 48.22 -20.85
N GLY A 324 1.71 49.20 -21.70
CA GLY A 324 2.03 49.18 -23.15
C GLY A 324 2.96 50.31 -23.60
N GLY A 325 3.46 50.22 -24.84
CA GLY A 325 4.22 51.29 -25.50
C GLY A 325 3.34 52.20 -26.37
N ASP A 326 2.27 51.63 -26.94
CA ASP A 326 1.31 52.35 -27.77
C ASP A 326 0.58 53.45 -26.99
N PHE A 327 0.38 54.58 -27.64
CA PHE A 327 -0.50 55.63 -27.15
C PHE A 327 -1.06 56.48 -28.28
N TYR A 328 -2.12 57.20 -27.94
CA TYR A 328 -2.62 58.30 -28.74
C TYR A 328 -2.73 59.54 -27.86
N ASP A 329 -2.67 60.70 -28.48
CA ASP A 329 -2.98 61.95 -27.82
C ASP A 329 -3.69 62.90 -28.79
N TYR A 330 -4.49 63.80 -28.25
CA TYR A 330 -5.04 64.90 -29.01
C TYR A 330 -5.31 66.07 -28.07
N PHE A 331 -5.03 67.27 -28.55
CA PHE A 331 -5.24 68.49 -27.77
C PHE A 331 -5.36 69.69 -28.70
N MET A 332 -6.07 70.71 -28.24
CA MET A 332 -6.14 71.99 -28.93
C MET A 332 -4.85 72.76 -28.67
N ILE A 333 -4.16 73.18 -29.73
CA ILE A 333 -3.02 74.10 -29.62
C ILE A 333 -3.54 75.52 -29.33
N ASP A 334 -4.63 75.90 -30.00
CA ASP A 334 -5.41 77.11 -29.77
C ASP A 334 -6.88 76.87 -30.16
N GLU A 335 -7.71 77.90 -30.37
CA GLU A 335 -9.13 77.74 -30.74
C GLU A 335 -9.37 77.11 -32.13
N ARG A 336 -8.35 77.07 -33.00
CA ARG A 336 -8.47 76.66 -34.41
C ARG A 336 -7.63 75.44 -34.78
N TYR A 337 -6.50 75.22 -34.13
CA TYR A 337 -5.58 74.14 -34.47
C TYR A 337 -5.62 73.02 -33.44
N MET A 338 -5.83 71.79 -33.91
CA MET A 338 -5.83 70.58 -33.09
C MET A 338 -4.62 69.70 -33.44
N ALA A 339 -3.86 69.28 -32.43
CA ALA A 339 -2.85 68.25 -32.57
C ALA A 339 -3.48 66.86 -32.47
N LEU A 340 -3.04 65.94 -33.33
CA LEU A 340 -3.42 64.53 -33.37
C LEU A 340 -2.13 63.69 -33.33
N VAL A 341 -2.00 62.82 -32.34
CA VAL A 341 -0.81 61.98 -32.13
C VAL A 341 -1.23 60.51 -32.10
N MET A 342 -0.55 59.68 -32.88
CA MET A 342 -0.61 58.22 -32.79
C MET A 342 0.81 57.70 -32.75
N ALA A 343 1.12 56.83 -31.79
CA ALA A 343 2.50 56.41 -31.59
C ALA A 343 2.59 54.99 -31.04
N ASP A 344 3.70 54.33 -31.39
CA ASP A 344 4.04 53.00 -30.92
C ASP A 344 5.54 52.89 -30.61
N VAL A 345 5.83 52.53 -29.36
CA VAL A 345 7.19 52.43 -28.82
C VAL A 345 7.70 51.01 -29.01
N ALA A 346 8.91 50.88 -29.55
CA ALA A 346 9.58 49.61 -29.68
C ALA A 346 9.81 48.95 -28.31
N GLY A 347 9.39 47.69 -28.19
CA GLY A 347 9.47 46.92 -26.95
C GLY A 347 8.11 46.81 -26.24
N LYS A 348 8.10 46.23 -25.03
CA LYS A 348 6.88 45.95 -24.25
C LYS A 348 7.16 46.07 -22.76
N GLY A 349 6.13 46.31 -21.96
CA GLY A 349 6.26 46.40 -20.50
C GLY A 349 6.73 47.77 -20.01
N ILE A 350 7.34 47.82 -18.82
CA ILE A 350 7.66 49.07 -18.11
C ILE A 350 8.59 50.00 -18.91
N PRO A 351 9.71 49.55 -19.51
CA PRO A 351 10.60 50.46 -20.24
C PRO A 351 9.90 51.18 -21.41
N ALA A 352 9.09 50.44 -22.17
CA ALA A 352 8.29 51.01 -23.27
C ALA A 352 7.24 52.01 -22.76
N ALA A 353 6.57 51.72 -21.64
CA ALA A 353 5.60 52.63 -21.03
C ALA A 353 6.22 53.92 -20.49
N LEU A 354 7.44 53.86 -19.93
CA LEU A 354 8.17 55.04 -19.47
C LEU A 354 8.65 55.89 -20.65
N PHE A 355 9.16 55.24 -21.71
CA PHE A 355 9.57 55.93 -22.92
C PHE A 355 8.37 56.58 -23.61
N MET A 356 7.22 55.90 -23.64
CA MET A 356 5.93 56.46 -24.07
C MET A 356 5.60 57.76 -23.36
N MET A 357 5.61 57.76 -22.02
CA MET A 357 5.30 58.96 -21.23
C MET A 357 6.28 60.11 -21.55
N LYS A 358 7.57 59.81 -21.70
CA LYS A 358 8.59 60.81 -22.09
C LYS A 358 8.30 61.38 -23.48
N THR A 359 8.00 60.54 -24.46
CA THR A 359 7.65 60.95 -25.83
C THR A 359 6.41 61.84 -25.83
N LYS A 360 5.35 61.41 -25.14
CA LYS A 360 4.10 62.17 -25.04
C LYS A 360 4.34 63.57 -24.48
N THR A 361 5.04 63.68 -23.35
CA THR A 361 5.35 64.97 -22.73
C THR A 361 6.17 65.86 -23.66
N LEU A 362 7.21 65.33 -24.31
CA LEU A 362 8.05 66.12 -25.22
C LEU A 362 7.29 66.65 -26.44
N ILE A 363 6.37 65.86 -27.00
CA ILE A 363 5.51 66.30 -28.10
C ILE A 363 4.53 67.37 -27.61
N GLY A 364 3.87 67.14 -26.47
CA GLY A 364 2.94 68.10 -25.88
C GLY A 364 3.60 69.45 -25.59
N ASP A 365 4.73 69.44 -24.87
CA ASP A 365 5.50 70.64 -24.51
C ASP A 365 6.00 71.40 -25.74
N SER A 366 6.49 70.68 -26.76
CA SER A 366 6.96 71.32 -28.00
C SER A 366 5.81 71.96 -28.78
N SER A 367 4.61 71.38 -28.70
CA SER A 367 3.42 71.84 -29.42
C SER A 367 2.80 73.11 -28.80
N THR A 368 3.18 73.51 -27.57
CA THR A 368 2.67 74.77 -26.99
C THR A 368 3.28 76.01 -27.64
N SER A 369 4.48 75.88 -28.24
CA SER A 369 5.25 77.01 -28.77
C SER A 369 5.50 76.92 -30.29
N GLN A 370 5.10 75.82 -30.93
CA GLN A 370 5.36 75.54 -32.34
C GLN A 370 4.15 74.86 -32.97
N ARG A 371 3.86 75.18 -34.24
CA ARG A 371 2.75 74.62 -35.02
C ARG A 371 3.20 73.81 -36.23
N ASP A 372 4.50 73.73 -36.46
CA ASP A 372 5.10 72.93 -37.51
C ASP A 372 5.42 71.52 -36.97
N PRO A 373 4.73 70.45 -37.46
CA PRO A 373 4.96 69.08 -37.01
C PRO A 373 6.42 68.63 -37.18
N SER A 374 7.08 69.01 -38.28
CA SER A 374 8.47 68.64 -38.54
C SER A 374 9.43 69.19 -37.48
N VAL A 375 9.20 70.41 -37.02
CA VAL A 375 10.02 71.05 -35.97
C VAL A 375 9.75 70.40 -34.61
N ILE A 376 8.48 70.12 -34.28
CA ILE A 376 8.09 69.42 -33.05
C ILE A 376 8.77 68.04 -33.00
N MET A 377 8.70 67.29 -34.10
CA MET A 377 9.27 65.94 -34.21
C MET A 377 10.80 65.96 -34.16
N THR A 378 11.45 66.94 -34.79
CA THR A 378 12.91 67.14 -34.70
C THR A 378 13.35 67.40 -33.27
N ASN A 379 12.64 68.28 -32.55
CA ASN A 379 12.94 68.59 -31.16
C ASN A 379 12.73 67.38 -30.24
N ALA A 380 11.60 66.67 -30.42
CA ALA A 380 11.30 65.46 -29.67
C ALA A 380 12.35 64.37 -29.93
N ASN A 381 12.76 64.15 -31.18
CA ASN A 381 13.81 63.19 -31.54
C ASN A 381 15.13 63.49 -30.81
N ASN A 382 15.62 64.73 -30.89
CA ASN A 382 16.88 65.11 -30.26
C ASN A 382 16.82 64.94 -28.72
N ALA A 383 15.70 65.27 -28.09
CA ALA A 383 15.50 65.07 -26.65
C ALA A 383 15.35 63.59 -26.25
N LEU A 384 14.77 62.76 -27.12
CA LEU A 384 14.63 61.32 -26.90
C LEU A 384 15.96 60.59 -27.10
N SER A 385 16.71 60.89 -28.17
CA SER A 385 18.00 60.29 -28.49
C SER A 385 19.11 60.66 -27.50
N LYS A 386 19.00 61.83 -26.84
CA LYS A 386 19.95 62.24 -25.81
C LYS A 386 19.90 61.29 -24.62
N LYS A 387 21.00 60.53 -24.43
CA LYS A 387 21.16 59.48 -23.40
C LYS A 387 20.17 58.32 -23.55
N ASN A 388 19.92 57.90 -24.79
CA ASN A 388 19.11 56.71 -25.09
C ASN A 388 19.96 55.43 -25.11
N ASP A 389 20.55 55.06 -23.97
CA ASP A 389 21.48 53.91 -23.88
C ASP A 389 20.79 52.58 -24.21
N GLU A 390 19.48 52.49 -23.96
CA GLU A 390 18.64 51.31 -24.23
C GLU A 390 18.28 51.16 -25.73
N SER A 391 18.62 52.13 -26.58
CA SER A 391 18.31 52.14 -28.02
C SER A 391 16.81 51.94 -28.33
N ILE A 392 15.93 52.35 -27.41
CA ILE A 392 14.47 52.30 -27.59
C ILE A 392 14.06 53.43 -28.55
N PHE A 393 13.17 53.14 -29.48
CA PHE A 393 12.65 54.13 -30.42
C PHE A 393 11.12 54.09 -30.43
N VAL A 394 10.53 55.13 -31.01
CA VAL A 394 9.08 55.25 -31.13
C VAL A 394 8.70 55.70 -32.54
N THR A 395 7.75 54.97 -33.13
CA THR A 395 7.10 55.39 -34.36
C THR A 395 6.01 56.40 -34.00
N VAL A 396 5.94 57.53 -34.70
CA VAL A 396 4.95 58.58 -34.37
C VAL A 396 4.36 59.19 -35.62
N PHE A 397 3.03 59.30 -35.66
CA PHE A 397 2.29 60.20 -36.51
C PHE A 397 1.90 61.43 -35.69
N LEU A 398 2.32 62.62 -36.13
CA LEU A 398 1.89 63.90 -35.56
C LEU A 398 1.23 64.73 -36.65
N GLY A 399 -0.03 65.07 -36.46
CA GLY A 399 -0.81 65.93 -37.35
C GLY A 399 -1.31 67.18 -36.64
N ILE A 400 -1.26 68.32 -37.31
CA ILE A 400 -1.85 69.59 -36.87
C ILE A 400 -2.96 69.95 -37.85
N LEU A 401 -4.19 69.80 -37.37
CA LEU A 401 -5.42 70.00 -38.12
C LEU A 401 -5.96 71.40 -37.88
N ASP A 402 -6.13 72.16 -38.94
CA ASP A 402 -6.98 73.35 -38.94
C ASP A 402 -8.45 72.92 -38.98
N ILE A 403 -9.14 73.06 -37.85
CA ILE A 403 -10.51 72.55 -37.69
C ILE A 403 -11.55 73.33 -38.50
N GLU A 404 -11.21 74.55 -38.94
CA GLU A 404 -12.10 75.38 -39.74
C GLU A 404 -12.04 75.02 -41.23
N THR A 405 -10.83 74.74 -41.73
CA THR A 405 -10.59 74.49 -43.17
C THR A 405 -10.50 73.01 -43.51
N GLY A 406 -10.23 72.15 -42.53
CA GLY A 406 -9.94 70.73 -42.75
C GLY A 406 -8.51 70.47 -43.26
N HIS A 407 -7.66 71.50 -43.31
CA HIS A 407 -6.26 71.36 -43.74
C HIS A 407 -5.42 70.73 -42.63
N LEU A 408 -4.87 69.55 -42.90
CA LEU A 408 -3.99 68.80 -42.01
C LEU A 408 -2.56 68.88 -42.53
N VAL A 409 -1.66 69.44 -41.70
CA VAL A 409 -0.21 69.29 -41.90
C VAL A 409 0.28 68.20 -40.97
N TYR A 410 1.03 67.22 -41.45
CA TYR A 410 1.48 66.10 -40.63
C TYR A 410 2.92 65.67 -40.93
N THR A 411 3.55 65.05 -39.95
CA THR A 411 4.83 64.35 -40.08
C THR A 411 4.63 62.90 -39.64
N ASN A 412 5.20 61.97 -40.40
CA ASN A 412 5.18 60.54 -40.06
C ASN A 412 6.61 60.05 -39.82
N ALA A 413 6.99 59.82 -38.56
CA ALA A 413 8.27 59.27 -38.14
C ALA A 413 8.19 57.74 -38.05
N GLY A 414 8.11 57.07 -39.19
CA GLY A 414 8.10 55.60 -39.31
C GLY A 414 6.86 54.89 -38.77
N HIS A 415 5.76 55.62 -38.52
CA HIS A 415 4.48 55.05 -38.08
C HIS A 415 3.65 54.55 -39.27
N THR A 416 2.63 53.74 -38.99
CA THR A 416 1.77 53.21 -40.06
C THR A 416 1.06 54.34 -40.81
N PRO A 417 0.95 54.26 -42.15
CA PRO A 417 0.34 55.32 -42.95
C PRO A 417 -1.17 55.40 -42.68
N PRO A 418 -1.73 56.60 -42.54
CA PRO A 418 -3.13 56.76 -42.17
C PRO A 418 -4.07 56.39 -43.33
N PHE A 419 -5.32 56.04 -43.01
CA PHE A 419 -6.38 55.87 -44.01
C PHE A 419 -7.31 57.09 -44.02
N ILE A 420 -7.78 57.44 -45.22
CA ILE A 420 -8.94 58.34 -45.38
C ILE A 420 -10.09 57.52 -45.95
N CYS A 421 -11.25 57.63 -45.31
CA CYS A 421 -12.49 57.07 -45.81
C CYS A 421 -13.49 58.17 -46.15
N ASP A 422 -13.93 58.19 -47.41
CA ASP A 422 -14.98 59.07 -47.90
C ASP A 422 -16.22 58.25 -48.34
N LYS A 423 -17.15 58.86 -49.08
CA LYS A 423 -18.34 58.17 -49.62
C LYS A 423 -18.02 57.11 -50.70
N LYS A 424 -16.84 57.18 -51.33
CA LYS A 424 -16.39 56.29 -52.42
C LYS A 424 -15.60 55.10 -51.90
N GLY A 425 -14.99 55.19 -50.72
CA GLY A 425 -14.29 54.08 -50.07
C GLY A 425 -13.18 54.58 -49.15
N CYS A 426 -12.29 53.68 -48.73
CA CYS A 426 -11.10 54.03 -47.97
C CYS A 426 -9.84 53.86 -48.80
N ARG A 427 -8.89 54.79 -48.67
CA ARG A 427 -7.57 54.76 -49.31
C ARG A 427 -6.47 55.05 -48.29
N VAL A 428 -5.31 54.42 -48.47
CA VAL A 428 -4.09 54.73 -47.70
C VAL A 428 -3.54 56.07 -48.18
N VAL A 429 -3.02 56.88 -47.24
CA VAL A 429 -2.27 58.10 -47.53
C VAL A 429 -0.80 57.81 -47.28
N ASP A 430 -0.16 57.21 -48.27
CA ASP A 430 1.27 56.89 -48.22
C ASP A 430 2.05 57.93 -49.02
N GLN A 431 2.37 59.05 -48.37
CA GLN A 431 3.22 60.10 -48.94
C GLN A 431 4.71 59.91 -48.54
N GLY A 432 5.05 58.77 -47.92
CA GLY A 432 6.36 58.51 -47.32
C GLY A 432 6.36 58.63 -45.79
N HIS A 433 7.47 58.20 -45.17
CA HIS A 433 7.73 58.35 -43.75
C HIS A 433 9.22 58.67 -43.54
N ASP A 434 9.51 59.42 -42.47
CA ASP A 434 10.87 59.70 -42.00
C ASP A 434 11.34 58.60 -41.04
N PHE A 435 12.55 58.76 -40.49
CA PHE A 435 13.13 57.84 -39.52
C PHE A 435 12.40 57.89 -38.18
N VAL A 436 12.42 56.81 -37.39
CA VAL A 436 11.77 56.75 -36.07
C VAL A 436 12.34 57.77 -35.08
N LEU A 437 11.53 58.24 -34.13
CA LEU A 437 12.04 59.12 -33.07
C LEU A 437 12.87 58.33 -32.06
N GLY A 438 13.92 58.96 -31.53
CA GLY A 438 14.79 58.39 -30.51
C GLY A 438 15.89 57.48 -31.07
N GLY A 439 15.81 57.10 -32.36
CA GLY A 439 16.76 56.19 -32.99
C GLY A 439 18.11 56.82 -33.35
N MET A 440 18.15 58.11 -33.72
CA MET A 440 19.39 58.80 -34.11
C MET A 440 19.28 60.31 -33.89
N GLU A 441 20.28 60.91 -33.24
CA GLU A 441 20.34 62.36 -33.00
C GLU A 441 20.57 63.13 -34.31
N GLY A 442 20.01 64.34 -34.41
CA GLY A 442 20.24 65.24 -35.54
C GLY A 442 19.42 64.93 -36.80
N MET A 443 18.48 63.98 -36.72
CA MET A 443 17.56 63.69 -37.82
C MET A 443 16.57 64.84 -38.02
N ALA A 444 16.42 65.28 -39.26
CA ALA A 444 15.40 66.23 -39.69
C ALA A 444 14.17 65.49 -40.23
N TYR A 445 13.01 66.06 -39.99
CA TYR A 445 11.70 65.52 -40.38
C TYR A 445 11.05 66.41 -41.43
N GLN A 446 10.09 65.85 -42.19
CA GLN A 446 9.39 66.57 -43.26
C GLN A 446 7.90 66.68 -42.95
N ASN A 447 7.32 67.76 -43.46
CA ASN A 447 5.88 67.96 -43.45
C ASN A 447 5.24 67.46 -44.73
N TYR A 448 4.12 66.80 -44.56
CA TYR A 448 3.18 66.44 -45.59
C TYR A 448 1.86 67.17 -45.32
N SER A 449 1.02 67.29 -46.33
CA SER A 449 -0.29 67.94 -46.18
C SER A 449 -1.41 67.12 -46.79
N LEU A 450 -2.59 67.32 -46.23
CA LEU A 450 -3.81 66.67 -46.63
C LEU A 450 -5.01 67.57 -46.34
N ASP A 451 -5.93 67.70 -47.30
CA ASP A 451 -7.21 68.38 -47.10
C ASP A 451 -8.32 67.36 -46.82
N LEU A 452 -8.92 67.46 -45.62
CA LEU A 452 -10.10 66.70 -45.24
C LEU A 452 -11.37 67.47 -45.63
N LYS A 453 -12.29 66.83 -46.36
CA LYS A 453 -13.58 67.42 -46.72
C LYS A 453 -14.65 67.07 -45.68
N PRO A 454 -15.71 67.87 -45.55
CA PRO A 454 -16.84 67.52 -44.71
C PRO A 454 -17.38 66.11 -45.01
N GLY A 455 -17.39 65.24 -43.99
CA GLY A 455 -17.80 63.84 -44.09
C GLY A 455 -16.68 62.84 -44.36
N ASP A 456 -15.45 63.30 -44.60
CA ASP A 456 -14.27 62.44 -44.63
C ASP A 456 -13.90 61.98 -43.23
N ARG A 457 -13.33 60.77 -43.13
CA ARG A 457 -12.85 60.19 -41.87
C ARG A 457 -11.38 59.82 -41.99
N LEU A 458 -10.57 60.37 -41.09
CA LEU A 458 -9.17 60.00 -40.92
C LEU A 458 -9.08 58.85 -39.89
N PHE A 459 -8.37 57.78 -40.24
CA PHE A 459 -8.12 56.65 -39.35
C PHE A 459 -6.62 56.50 -39.10
N LEU A 460 -6.24 56.60 -37.85
CA LEU A 460 -4.91 56.30 -37.32
C LEU A 460 -4.95 54.99 -36.55
N TYR A 461 -3.90 54.19 -36.63
CA TYR A 461 -3.83 52.87 -36.00
C TYR A 461 -2.37 52.47 -35.74
N THR A 462 -2.12 51.62 -34.74
CA THR A 462 -0.81 50.98 -34.54
C THR A 462 -0.75 49.64 -35.29
N ASP A 463 0.45 49.12 -35.47
CA ASP A 463 0.67 47.83 -36.14
C ASP A 463 -0.05 46.66 -35.44
N GLY A 464 -0.36 46.77 -34.14
CA GLY A 464 -1.15 45.79 -33.39
C GLY A 464 -2.54 45.52 -33.99
N VAL A 465 -3.13 46.49 -34.71
CA VAL A 465 -4.38 46.28 -35.46
C VAL A 465 -4.16 45.40 -36.69
N THR A 466 -3.01 45.55 -37.36
CA THR A 466 -2.66 44.84 -38.58
C THR A 466 -2.04 43.46 -38.33
N GLU A 467 -1.38 43.28 -37.19
CA GLU A 467 -0.76 42.04 -36.72
C GLU A 467 -1.72 41.13 -35.94
N SER A 468 -2.91 41.64 -35.59
CA SER A 468 -3.97 40.82 -34.97
C SER A 468 -4.50 39.78 -35.95
N PHE A 469 -4.47 38.50 -35.56
CA PHE A 469 -5.01 37.41 -36.36
C PHE A 469 -6.54 37.43 -36.37
N SER A 470 -7.12 37.34 -37.57
CA SER A 470 -8.51 36.92 -37.75
C SER A 470 -8.71 35.48 -37.26
N ARG A 471 -9.95 35.06 -36.98
CA ARG A 471 -10.35 33.65 -36.71
C ARG A 471 -9.98 32.67 -37.84
N SER A 472 -9.46 33.18 -38.96
CA SER A 472 -8.98 32.44 -40.14
C SER A 472 -7.45 32.47 -40.33
N GLU A 473 -6.67 32.87 -39.31
CA GLU A 473 -5.19 32.90 -39.33
C GLU A 473 -4.56 33.71 -40.48
N GLU A 474 -5.30 34.66 -41.08
CA GLU A 474 -4.80 35.57 -42.12
C GLU A 474 -4.60 36.97 -41.53
N LEU A 475 -3.45 37.61 -41.82
CA LEU A 475 -3.12 38.98 -41.44
C LEU A 475 -4.18 39.96 -42.00
N LEU A 476 -4.70 40.85 -41.14
CA LEU A 476 -5.78 41.79 -41.47
C LEU A 476 -5.44 42.74 -42.65
N VAL A 477 -4.15 42.98 -42.89
CA VAL A 477 -3.63 43.83 -43.99
C VAL A 477 -4.03 43.30 -45.37
N ARG A 478 -4.09 41.98 -45.56
CA ARG A 478 -4.20 41.38 -46.91
C ARG A 478 -5.56 41.54 -47.59
N ARG A 479 -6.63 41.93 -46.87
CA ARG A 479 -7.96 42.15 -47.47
C ARG A 479 -8.27 43.61 -47.80
N GLY A 480 -7.38 44.53 -47.45
CA GLY A 480 -7.78 45.91 -47.26
C GLY A 480 -8.76 46.00 -46.09
N CYS A 481 -8.43 46.85 -45.13
CA CYS A 481 -9.30 47.19 -44.00
C CYS A 481 -10.76 47.62 -44.30
N PRO A 482 -11.23 47.99 -45.53
CA PRO A 482 -12.60 48.52 -45.67
C PRO A 482 -13.74 47.54 -45.32
N LYS A 483 -13.51 46.21 -45.32
CA LYS A 483 -14.58 45.22 -45.09
C LYS A 483 -14.99 45.04 -43.62
N LEU A 484 -14.11 45.31 -42.66
CA LEU A 484 -14.44 45.21 -41.23
C LEU A 484 -15.26 46.40 -40.72
N TRP A 485 -15.21 47.53 -41.43
CA TRP A 485 -15.75 48.81 -40.94
C TRP A 485 -17.06 49.24 -41.61
N LYS A 486 -17.67 48.38 -42.44
CA LYS A 486 -19.03 48.57 -43.00
C LYS A 486 -20.16 48.11 -42.07
N LYS A 487 -19.85 47.55 -40.89
CA LYS A 487 -20.83 47.12 -39.88
C LYS A 487 -20.46 47.69 -38.51
N ARG A 488 -20.63 48.99 -38.33
CA ARG A 488 -20.96 49.61 -37.03
C ARG A 488 -21.47 51.02 -37.26
#